data_AF-A0A9W4R464-F1
#
_entry.id   AF-A0A9W4R464-F1
#
_cell.length_a   1.000
_cell.length_b   1.000
_cell.length_c   1.000
_cell.angle_alpha   90.00
_cell.angle_beta   90.00
_cell.angle_gamma   90.00
#
_symmetry.space_group_name_H-M   'P 1'
#
loop_
_entity.id
_entity.type
_entity.pdbx_description
1 polymer ?
#
loop_
_entity_poly.entity_id
_entity_poly.type
_entity_poly.pdbx_seq_one_letter_code
_entity_poly.pdbx_strand_id
1 'polypeptide(L)'
;MLSYDNLQNANATGPGGNLKTGKYLYGTDFDSLDVSQSGNTCSMNNANVRTINLNGGTSGSSAYSFTCPENTFKEINGAYSPLNDAHFFGNVIFNMYNDWLGTAPLSFQLQMRVHYSSNYENAFWDGSAMTFGDGQNTFYPLVSLDVSAHEVSHGFTEQKAAGYASLNVAISGGSGDADLYLNFDAPSSNTQFVCRPYKNGNTESCTISAPQAGIWHIDVKGYRNASGIKLTINAQ
;
A
#
# COMPACT_ATOMS: atom_id res chain seq x y z
N MET A 1 -14.82 16.42 35.90
CA MET A 1 -13.52 16.98 35.48
C MET A 1 -13.47 16.80 33.96
N LEU A 2 -13.77 17.86 33.21
CA LEU A 2 -13.77 17.83 31.74
C LEU A 2 -12.33 18.10 31.30
N SER A 3 -11.61 17.07 30.87
CA SER A 3 -10.27 17.21 30.28
C SER A 3 -10.45 17.62 28.82
N TYR A 4 -9.95 18.80 28.47
CA TYR A 4 -9.91 19.29 27.10
C TYR A 4 -8.60 18.81 26.46
N ASP A 5 -8.65 17.74 25.66
CA ASP A 5 -7.49 17.27 24.88
C ASP A 5 -7.33 18.19 23.65
N ASN A 6 -6.47 19.20 23.80
CA ASN A 6 -6.09 20.11 22.71
C ASN A 6 -5.02 19.45 21.82
N LEU A 7 -5.38 18.34 21.15
CA LEU A 7 -4.52 17.73 20.14
C LEU A 7 -4.41 18.69 18.94
N GLN A 8 -3.23 19.27 18.75
CA GLN A 8 -2.91 20.15 17.62
C GLN A 8 -1.83 19.51 16.76
N ASN A 9 -1.84 19.80 15.45
CA ASN A 9 -0.69 19.52 14.59
C ASN A 9 0.50 20.39 15.04
N ALA A 10 1.68 19.80 15.02
CA ALA A 10 2.93 20.43 15.42
C ALA A 10 4.06 19.96 14.51
N ASN A 11 5.10 20.79 14.43
CA ASN A 11 6.32 20.49 13.70
C ASN A 11 7.37 19.94 14.67
N ALA A 12 7.90 18.77 14.37
CA ALA A 12 9.03 18.19 15.08
C ALA A 12 10.27 18.09 14.18
N THR A 13 11.44 18.03 14.82
CA THR A 13 12.74 17.95 14.15
C THR A 13 13.46 16.66 14.52
N GLY A 14 14.55 16.37 13.82
CA GLY A 14 15.41 15.25 14.18
C GLY A 14 16.24 14.75 13.00
N PRO A 15 17.20 13.85 13.25
CA PRO A 15 18.04 13.31 12.19
C PRO A 15 17.30 12.27 11.35
N GLY A 16 17.76 12.11 10.12
CA GLY A 16 17.38 11.01 9.22
C GLY A 16 18.59 10.51 8.42
N GLY A 17 18.38 9.48 7.63
CA GLY A 17 19.39 8.87 6.79
C GLY A 17 20.24 7.83 7.49
N ASN A 18 21.32 7.41 6.82
CA ASN A 18 22.26 6.42 7.31
C ASN A 18 23.70 6.70 6.83
N LEU A 19 24.65 5.87 7.24
CA LEU A 19 26.06 6.00 6.88
C LEU A 19 26.33 6.05 5.36
N LYS A 20 25.45 5.47 4.53
CA LYS A 20 25.60 5.46 3.07
C LYS A 20 24.94 6.67 2.41
N THR A 21 23.76 7.09 2.87
CA THR A 21 23.07 8.28 2.34
C THR A 21 23.66 9.58 2.86
N GLY A 22 24.39 9.52 3.98
CA GLY A 22 24.73 10.68 4.79
C GLY A 22 23.60 11.04 5.76
N LYS A 23 24.00 11.76 6.83
CA LYS A 23 23.07 12.34 7.81
C LYS A 23 22.43 13.59 7.23
N TYR A 24 21.13 13.74 7.46
CA TYR A 24 20.40 14.98 7.24
C TYR A 24 19.45 15.24 8.41
N LEU A 25 18.90 16.44 8.49
CA LEU A 25 18.05 16.91 9.58
C LEU A 25 16.68 17.39 9.06
N TYR A 26 15.61 16.80 9.58
CA TYR A 26 14.25 17.31 9.40
C TYR A 26 14.07 18.59 10.19
N GLY A 27 13.49 19.61 9.56
CA GLY A 27 13.43 20.99 10.04
C GLY A 27 14.68 21.81 9.73
N THR A 28 15.62 21.31 8.94
CA THR A 28 16.79 22.07 8.47
C THR A 28 17.13 21.76 7.02
N ASP A 29 17.50 20.52 6.71
CA ASP A 29 17.83 20.07 5.34
C ASP A 29 16.57 19.70 4.56
N PHE A 30 15.58 19.15 5.28
CA PHE A 30 14.23 18.85 4.79
C PHE A 30 13.19 19.52 5.69
N ASP A 31 11.93 19.52 5.25
CA ASP A 31 10.81 19.98 6.06
C ASP A 31 10.70 19.23 7.39
N SER A 32 10.05 19.84 8.37
CA SER A 32 9.80 19.24 9.68
C SER A 32 8.85 18.04 9.60
N LEU A 33 8.91 17.19 10.61
CA LEU A 33 7.96 16.08 10.81
C LEU A 33 6.59 16.63 11.24
N ASP A 34 5.53 16.27 10.52
CA ASP A 34 4.13 16.62 10.86
C ASP A 34 3.57 15.65 11.91
N VAL A 35 3.57 16.07 13.17
CA VAL A 35 3.20 15.26 14.33
C VAL A 35 2.00 15.85 15.07
N SER A 36 1.31 15.06 15.89
CA SER A 36 0.32 15.59 16.84
C SER A 36 0.98 15.91 18.19
N GLN A 37 0.62 17.02 18.82
CA GLN A 37 1.15 17.43 20.13
C GLN A 37 0.06 17.53 21.19
N SER A 38 0.38 17.04 22.41
CA SER A 38 -0.39 17.30 23.63
C SER A 38 0.58 17.66 24.76
N GLY A 39 0.45 18.88 25.29
CA GLY A 39 1.43 19.44 26.23
C GLY A 39 2.82 19.51 25.60
N ASN A 40 3.80 18.83 26.20
CA ASN A 40 5.18 18.73 25.68
C ASN A 40 5.47 17.38 25.01
N THR A 41 4.43 16.58 24.74
CA THR A 41 4.56 15.25 24.12
C THR A 41 4.10 15.31 22.68
N CYS A 42 5.00 14.91 21.77
CA CYS A 42 4.75 14.77 20.35
C CYS A 42 4.50 13.29 20.05
N SER A 43 3.56 13.01 19.16
CA SER A 43 3.25 11.66 18.68
C SER A 43 3.34 11.66 17.16
N MET A 44 4.07 10.69 16.60
CA MET A 44 4.18 10.45 15.14
C MET A 44 2.87 9.91 14.57
N ASN A 45 1.85 10.74 14.61
CA ASN A 45 0.51 10.48 14.14
C ASN A 45 -0.10 11.79 13.65
N ASN A 46 -0.51 11.80 12.39
CA ASN A 46 -1.32 12.86 11.79
C ASN A 46 -2.52 12.23 11.06
N ALA A 47 -3.26 12.98 10.24
CA ALA A 47 -4.46 12.44 9.57
C ALA A 47 -4.15 11.24 8.65
N ASN A 48 -2.97 11.21 8.04
CA ASN A 48 -2.64 10.31 6.94
C ASN A 48 -1.68 9.20 7.36
N VAL A 49 -0.78 9.47 8.30
CA VAL A 49 0.33 8.59 8.66
C VAL A 49 0.42 8.42 10.16
N ARG A 50 0.62 7.17 10.57
CA ARG A 50 1.02 6.77 11.93
C ARG A 50 2.30 5.97 11.86
N THR A 51 3.30 6.38 12.62
CA THR A 51 4.55 5.62 12.77
C THR A 51 4.60 4.94 14.13
N ILE A 52 4.96 3.66 14.14
CA ILE A 52 4.92 2.77 15.29
C ILE A 52 6.33 2.23 15.53
N ASN A 53 6.85 2.41 16.75
CA ASN A 53 8.08 1.76 17.19
C ASN A 53 7.74 0.36 17.75
N LEU A 54 8.12 -0.69 17.04
CA LEU A 54 7.92 -2.06 17.51
C LEU A 54 8.98 -2.52 18.53
N ASN A 55 10.09 -1.79 18.65
CA ASN A 55 11.16 -2.02 19.62
C ASN A 55 11.66 -3.49 19.66
N GLY A 56 11.85 -4.09 18.47
CA GLY A 56 12.26 -5.49 18.31
C GLY A 56 11.13 -6.51 18.44
N GLY A 57 9.90 -6.07 18.71
CA GLY A 57 8.70 -6.89 18.67
C GLY A 57 8.19 -7.12 17.25
N THR A 58 7.11 -7.89 17.13
CA THR A 58 6.47 -8.24 15.86
C THR A 58 5.03 -7.73 15.72
N SER A 59 4.52 -7.02 16.74
CA SER A 59 3.17 -6.48 16.76
C SER A 59 3.11 -5.15 17.52
N GLY A 60 2.15 -4.31 17.13
CA GLY A 60 1.97 -2.99 17.72
C GLY A 60 1.13 -2.08 16.80
N SER A 61 0.39 -1.16 17.41
CA SER A 61 -0.48 -0.21 16.69
C SER A 61 -0.46 1.21 17.28
N SER A 62 0.20 1.38 18.44
CA SER A 62 0.33 2.67 19.12
C SER A 62 1.33 3.57 18.41
N ALA A 63 0.95 4.82 18.17
CA ALA A 63 1.87 5.82 17.62
C ALA A 63 3.09 5.98 18.54
N TYR A 64 4.27 6.11 17.95
CA TYR A 64 5.47 6.45 18.70
C TYR A 64 5.37 7.89 19.22
N SER A 65 5.66 8.07 20.50
CA SER A 65 5.66 9.38 21.16
C SER A 65 7.03 9.70 21.76
N PHE A 66 7.37 10.99 21.75
CA PHE A 66 8.61 11.54 22.27
C PHE A 66 8.35 12.93 22.86
N THR A 67 9.30 13.44 23.63
CA THR A 67 9.25 14.80 24.15
C THR A 67 9.54 15.78 23.01
N CYS A 68 8.63 16.70 22.73
CA CYS A 68 8.84 17.73 21.71
C CYS A 68 10.06 18.64 22.03
N PRO A 69 10.65 19.31 21.03
CA PRO A 69 10.31 19.27 19.60
C PRO A 69 11.15 18.28 18.79
N GLU A 70 12.18 17.68 19.37
CA GLU A 70 13.17 16.90 18.63
C GLU A 70 13.12 15.41 19.00
N ASN A 71 13.03 14.54 17.99
CA ASN A 71 13.25 13.12 18.15
C ASN A 71 14.62 12.70 17.62
N THR A 72 15.48 12.17 18.48
CA THR A 72 16.76 11.57 18.11
C THR A 72 16.78 10.05 18.29
N PHE A 73 15.64 9.44 18.61
CA PHE A 73 15.54 8.01 18.83
C PHE A 73 15.33 7.27 17.50
N LYS A 74 16.14 6.27 17.14
CA LYS A 74 17.47 5.95 17.69
C LYS A 74 18.42 5.67 16.53
N GLU A 75 19.70 5.85 16.78
CA GLU A 75 20.72 5.31 15.90
C GLU A 75 20.74 3.78 16.01
N ILE A 76 20.69 3.08 14.88
CA ILE A 76 20.76 1.61 14.84
C ILE A 76 21.25 1.15 13.48
N ASN A 77 22.14 0.16 13.50
CA ASN A 77 22.70 -0.46 12.31
C ASN A 77 23.01 0.60 11.22
N GLY A 78 23.80 1.62 11.57
CA GLY A 78 24.21 2.68 10.65
C GLY A 78 23.15 3.73 10.26
N ALA A 79 21.86 3.59 10.60
CA ALA A 79 20.86 4.64 10.42
C ALA A 79 20.80 5.58 11.62
N TYR A 80 20.39 6.84 11.41
CA TYR A 80 20.31 7.85 12.45
C TYR A 80 18.96 7.90 13.17
N SER A 81 17.84 7.77 12.45
CA SER A 81 16.52 7.53 13.04
C SER A 81 15.55 6.96 11.98
N PRO A 82 15.38 5.63 11.93
CA PRO A 82 14.38 5.00 11.06
C PRO A 82 12.94 5.45 11.36
N LEU A 83 12.64 5.88 12.59
CA LEU A 83 11.33 6.43 12.97
C LEU A 83 11.06 7.76 12.26
N ASN A 84 12.01 8.68 12.27
CA ASN A 84 11.86 9.98 11.59
C ASN A 84 11.68 9.78 10.08
N ASP A 85 12.54 8.94 9.49
CA ASP A 85 12.48 8.62 8.07
C ASP A 85 11.15 7.99 7.67
N ALA A 86 10.66 7.00 8.42
CA ALA A 86 9.39 6.35 8.11
C ALA A 86 8.21 7.32 8.20
N HIS A 87 8.22 8.21 9.19
CA HIS A 87 7.15 9.18 9.36
C HIS A 87 7.14 10.22 8.24
N PHE A 88 8.31 10.76 7.88
CA PHE A 88 8.43 11.72 6.79
C PHE A 88 8.07 11.08 5.45
N PHE A 89 8.64 9.92 5.12
CA PHE A 89 8.40 9.24 3.85
C PHE A 89 6.95 8.81 3.67
N GLY A 90 6.28 8.35 4.73
CA GLY A 90 4.85 8.05 4.67
C GLY A 90 4.03 9.24 4.20
N ASN A 91 4.36 10.46 4.67
CA ASN A 91 3.67 11.68 4.28
C ASN A 91 4.00 12.07 2.83
N VAL A 92 5.27 11.95 2.42
CA VAL A 92 5.70 12.18 1.02
C VAL A 92 4.94 11.27 0.07
N ILE A 93 4.81 9.98 0.40
CA ILE A 93 4.12 9.00 -0.45
C ILE A 93 2.63 9.31 -0.51
N PHE A 94 1.99 9.61 0.62
CA PHE A 94 0.58 10.01 0.62
C PHE A 94 0.35 11.23 -0.29
N ASN A 95 1.18 12.26 -0.14
CA ASN A 95 1.08 13.48 -0.95
C ASN A 95 1.33 13.20 -2.43
N MET A 96 2.31 12.36 -2.78
CA MET A 96 2.55 11.95 -4.17
C MET A 96 1.31 11.33 -4.82
N TYR A 97 0.65 10.39 -4.14
CA TYR A 97 -0.58 9.76 -4.65
C TYR A 97 -1.72 10.78 -4.76
N ASN A 98 -1.90 11.63 -3.75
CA ASN A 98 -2.95 12.65 -3.75
C ASN A 98 -2.74 13.69 -4.87
N ASP A 99 -1.54 14.20 -5.03
CA ASP A 99 -1.23 15.29 -5.96
C ASP A 99 -1.23 14.82 -7.41
N TRP A 100 -0.76 13.59 -7.68
CA TRP A 100 -0.61 13.08 -9.05
C TRP A 100 -1.80 12.25 -9.52
N LEU A 101 -2.45 11.51 -8.62
CA LEU A 101 -3.56 10.60 -8.96
C LEU A 101 -4.90 11.06 -8.40
N GLY A 102 -4.94 12.13 -7.59
CA GLY A 102 -6.17 12.64 -6.98
C GLY A 102 -6.80 11.68 -5.95
N THR A 103 -6.01 10.76 -5.39
CA THR A 103 -6.50 9.73 -4.46
C THR A 103 -5.46 9.43 -3.39
N ALA A 104 -5.92 9.09 -2.18
CA ALA A 104 -5.06 8.46 -1.19
C ALA A 104 -4.55 7.10 -1.70
N PRO A 105 -3.35 6.65 -1.27
CA PRO A 105 -2.82 5.33 -1.65
C PRO A 105 -3.58 4.18 -0.99
N LEU A 106 -4.13 4.40 0.21
CA LEU A 106 -4.90 3.43 0.97
C LEU A 106 -6.21 4.05 1.43
N SER A 107 -7.26 3.24 1.56
CA SER A 107 -8.57 3.62 2.11
C SER A 107 -8.57 3.88 3.62
N PHE A 108 -7.43 3.68 4.28
CA PHE A 108 -7.19 3.89 5.70
C PHE A 108 -5.82 4.52 5.94
N GLN A 109 -5.60 5.02 7.15
CA GLN A 109 -4.35 5.67 7.57
C GLN A 109 -3.14 4.75 7.35
N LEU A 110 -2.06 5.27 6.75
CA LEU A 110 -0.80 4.56 6.56
C LEU A 110 -0.20 4.22 7.93
N GLN A 111 0.06 2.94 8.19
CA GLN A 111 0.75 2.49 9.39
C GLN A 111 2.18 2.07 9.04
N MET A 112 3.15 2.86 9.51
CA MET A 112 4.58 2.63 9.31
C MET A 112 5.16 1.98 10.56
N ARG A 113 5.36 0.66 10.56
CA ARG A 113 5.94 -0.09 11.67
C ARG A 113 7.44 -0.24 11.49
N VAL A 114 8.23 0.31 12.39
CA VAL A 114 9.70 0.25 12.33
C VAL A 114 10.28 -0.49 13.53
N HIS A 115 11.56 -0.86 13.43
CA HIS A 115 12.25 -1.69 14.42
C HIS A 115 11.58 -3.06 14.61
N TYR A 116 11.16 -3.68 13.50
CA TYR A 116 10.52 -4.99 13.49
C TYR A 116 11.54 -6.12 13.73
N SER A 117 11.26 -6.96 14.72
CA SER A 117 12.05 -8.15 15.07
C SER A 117 13.54 -7.82 15.31
N SER A 118 14.41 -8.83 15.28
CA SER A 118 15.85 -8.69 15.49
C SER A 118 16.61 -9.11 14.24
N ASN A 119 17.56 -8.29 13.78
CA ASN A 119 18.38 -8.54 12.59
C ASN A 119 17.54 -8.90 11.34
N TYR A 120 16.36 -8.32 11.21
CA TYR A 120 15.42 -8.66 10.14
C TYR A 120 15.79 -7.89 8.86
N GLU A 121 16.26 -8.61 7.86
CA GLU A 121 16.75 -8.07 6.58
C GLU A 121 15.65 -7.99 5.51
N ASN A 122 14.45 -7.55 5.89
CA ASN A 122 13.33 -7.44 4.96
C ASN A 122 12.34 -6.33 5.37
N ALA A 123 11.54 -5.88 4.41
CA ALA A 123 10.37 -5.03 4.59
C ALA A 123 9.16 -5.73 3.94
N PHE A 124 7.95 -5.45 4.44
CA PHE A 124 6.74 -6.06 3.89
C PHE A 124 5.48 -5.25 4.18
N TRP A 125 4.51 -5.40 3.27
CA TRP A 125 3.10 -5.10 3.45
C TRP A 125 2.33 -6.35 3.95
N ASP A 126 1.45 -6.18 4.95
CA ASP A 126 0.67 -7.29 5.55
C ASP A 126 -0.85 -7.24 5.31
N GLY A 127 -1.31 -6.36 4.42
CA GLY A 127 -2.74 -6.06 4.24
C GLY A 127 -3.26 -4.91 5.12
N SER A 128 -2.49 -4.49 6.13
CA SER A 128 -2.89 -3.45 7.10
C SER A 128 -1.81 -2.40 7.39
N ALA A 129 -0.54 -2.76 7.28
CA ALA A 129 0.59 -1.90 7.62
C ALA A 129 1.83 -2.23 6.78
N MET A 130 2.70 -1.25 6.63
CA MET A 130 4.05 -1.41 6.10
C MET A 130 4.99 -1.65 7.29
N THR A 131 5.82 -2.68 7.22
CA THR A 131 6.69 -3.10 8.31
C THR A 131 8.14 -3.19 7.85
N PHE A 132 9.05 -2.59 8.60
CA PHE A 132 10.45 -2.43 8.24
C PHE A 132 11.37 -3.03 9.31
N GLY A 133 12.21 -3.97 8.91
CA GLY A 133 13.29 -4.49 9.73
C GLY A 133 14.48 -3.54 9.84
N ASP A 134 15.27 -3.74 10.90
CA ASP A 134 16.48 -2.95 11.14
C ASP A 134 17.71 -3.41 10.31
N GLY A 135 17.56 -4.46 9.50
CA GLY A 135 18.67 -5.06 8.76
C GLY A 135 19.75 -5.66 9.67
N GLN A 136 20.84 -6.14 9.08
CA GLN A 136 22.00 -6.60 9.82
C GLN A 136 23.31 -6.40 9.04
N ASN A 137 23.64 -7.31 8.13
CA ASN A 137 24.91 -7.34 7.40
C ASN A 137 24.75 -6.90 5.95
N THR A 138 23.62 -7.23 5.34
CA THR A 138 23.30 -6.94 3.94
C THR A 138 22.70 -5.55 3.80
N PHE A 139 21.82 -5.18 4.74
CA PHE A 139 21.06 -3.95 4.68
C PHE A 139 21.20 -3.16 5.98
N TYR A 140 21.17 -1.83 5.84
CA TYR A 140 20.76 -0.90 6.90
C TYR A 140 19.25 -1.08 7.19
N PRO A 141 18.67 -0.43 8.21
CA PRO A 141 17.23 -0.41 8.39
C PRO A 141 16.53 -0.05 7.08
N LEU A 142 15.54 -0.86 6.69
CA LEU A 142 14.95 -0.84 5.35
C LEU A 142 13.93 0.30 5.16
N VAL A 143 14.15 1.42 5.85
CA VAL A 143 13.35 2.63 5.76
C VAL A 143 14.03 3.60 4.81
N SER A 144 13.85 3.35 3.52
CA SER A 144 14.17 4.30 2.46
C SER A 144 12.88 4.75 1.77
N LEU A 145 12.91 5.90 1.08
CA LEU A 145 11.73 6.42 0.40
C LEU A 145 11.20 5.45 -0.67
N ASP A 146 12.08 4.81 -1.43
CA ASP A 146 11.73 3.85 -2.48
C ASP A 146 11.13 2.55 -1.91
N VAL A 147 11.72 1.96 -0.87
CA VAL A 147 11.17 0.78 -0.19
C VAL A 147 9.85 1.13 0.49
N SER A 148 9.75 2.28 1.15
CA SER A 148 8.49 2.73 1.75
C SER A 148 7.39 2.89 0.70
N ALA A 149 7.71 3.49 -0.45
CA ALA A 149 6.78 3.65 -1.56
C ALA A 149 6.38 2.31 -2.17
N HIS A 150 7.32 1.36 -2.28
CA HIS A 150 7.08 -0.01 -2.74
C HIS A 150 6.05 -0.71 -1.87
N GLU A 151 6.26 -0.73 -0.54
CA GLU A 151 5.34 -1.41 0.38
C GLU A 151 3.95 -0.74 0.41
N VAL A 152 3.87 0.59 0.38
CA VAL A 152 2.57 1.29 0.26
C VAL A 152 1.87 0.92 -1.04
N SER A 153 2.61 0.79 -2.14
CA SER A 153 2.05 0.49 -3.46
C SER A 153 1.54 -0.95 -3.60
N HIS A 154 2.02 -1.88 -2.75
CA HIS A 154 1.37 -3.19 -2.59
C HIS A 154 -0.07 -3.03 -2.11
N GLY A 155 -0.29 -2.25 -1.05
CA GLY A 155 -1.64 -1.99 -0.55
C GLY A 155 -2.51 -1.22 -1.55
N PHE A 156 -1.94 -0.24 -2.28
CA PHE A 156 -2.68 0.43 -3.36
C PHE A 156 -3.13 -0.57 -4.43
N THR A 157 -2.24 -1.44 -4.89
CA THR A 157 -2.55 -2.47 -5.89
C THR A 157 -3.60 -3.46 -5.37
N GLU A 158 -3.47 -3.90 -4.12
CA GLU A 158 -4.45 -4.77 -3.46
C GLU A 158 -5.84 -4.14 -3.43
N GLN A 159 -5.94 -2.85 -3.07
CA GLN A 159 -7.20 -2.11 -3.02
C GLN A 159 -7.75 -1.68 -4.38
N LYS A 160 -6.94 -1.72 -5.44
CA LYS A 160 -7.41 -1.55 -6.82
C LYS A 160 -7.78 -2.89 -7.46
N ALA A 161 -7.24 -4.00 -6.97
CA ALA A 161 -7.67 -5.34 -7.35
C ALA A 161 -8.93 -5.76 -6.58
N ALA A 162 -9.07 -5.31 -5.33
CA ALA A 162 -10.24 -5.51 -4.46
C ALA A 162 -11.26 -4.37 -4.62
N GLY A 163 -12.55 -4.66 -4.54
CA GLY A 163 -13.55 -3.62 -4.29
C GLY A 163 -14.16 -2.94 -5.51
N TYR A 164 -13.93 -3.45 -6.72
CA TYR A 164 -14.85 -3.17 -7.82
C TYR A 164 -16.26 -3.63 -7.41
N ALA A 165 -17.27 -2.78 -7.59
CA ALA A 165 -18.67 -3.18 -7.47
C ALA A 165 -19.04 -4.23 -8.53
N SER A 166 -18.43 -4.15 -9.72
CA SER A 166 -18.62 -5.12 -10.78
C SER A 166 -17.43 -5.24 -11.74
N LEU A 167 -17.13 -6.47 -12.14
CA LEU A 167 -16.34 -6.79 -13.32
C LEU A 167 -17.27 -7.28 -14.44
N ASN A 168 -17.42 -6.50 -15.50
CA ASN A 168 -18.13 -6.88 -16.71
C ASN A 168 -17.14 -7.19 -17.83
N VAL A 169 -17.22 -8.40 -18.38
CA VAL A 169 -16.45 -8.83 -19.54
C VAL A 169 -17.42 -9.28 -20.62
N ALA A 170 -17.27 -8.77 -21.83
CA ALA A 170 -18.17 -9.07 -22.94
C ALA A 170 -17.42 -9.26 -24.25
N ILE A 171 -17.90 -10.18 -25.07
CA ILE A 171 -17.51 -10.36 -26.47
C ILE A 171 -18.67 -9.98 -27.39
N SER A 172 -18.34 -9.43 -28.55
CA SER A 172 -19.32 -9.03 -29.56
C SER A 172 -18.71 -8.96 -30.96
N GLY A 173 -19.57 -8.90 -31.98
CA GLY A 173 -19.16 -8.67 -33.38
C GLY A 173 -18.57 -9.91 -34.06
N GLY A 174 -18.03 -9.70 -35.27
CA GLY A 174 -17.41 -10.77 -36.06
C GLY A 174 -18.40 -11.79 -36.63
N SER A 175 -17.86 -12.92 -37.07
CA SER A 175 -18.59 -14.10 -37.56
C SER A 175 -18.14 -15.36 -36.82
N GLY A 176 -18.93 -16.43 -36.86
CA GLY A 176 -18.61 -17.71 -36.22
C GLY A 176 -19.31 -17.90 -34.88
N ASP A 177 -18.71 -18.71 -34.01
CA ASP A 177 -19.25 -19.11 -32.71
C ASP A 177 -18.10 -19.15 -31.69
N ALA A 178 -18.04 -18.15 -30.82
CA ALA A 178 -16.99 -17.99 -29.83
C ALA A 178 -17.61 -17.78 -28.45
N ASP A 179 -17.14 -18.60 -27.52
CA ASP A 179 -17.65 -18.67 -26.16
C ASP A 179 -16.68 -17.97 -25.20
N LEU A 180 -17.24 -17.20 -24.29
CA LEU A 180 -16.53 -16.51 -23.21
C LEU A 180 -16.49 -17.41 -21.97
N TYR A 181 -15.30 -17.48 -21.38
CA TYR A 181 -15.06 -18.13 -20.10
C TYR A 181 -14.29 -17.17 -19.20
N LEU A 182 -14.76 -17.04 -17.97
CA LEU A 182 -14.08 -16.32 -16.90
C LEU A 182 -13.81 -17.26 -15.75
N ASN A 183 -12.64 -17.16 -15.15
CA ASN A 183 -12.29 -17.86 -13.92
C ASN A 183 -11.36 -17.01 -13.04
N PHE A 184 -11.29 -17.32 -11.75
CA PHE A 184 -10.42 -16.63 -10.80
C PHE A 184 -9.22 -17.51 -10.41
N ASP A 185 -8.03 -16.91 -10.38
CA ASP A 185 -6.76 -17.48 -9.90
C ASP A 185 -6.24 -18.74 -10.66
N ALA A 186 -6.92 -19.14 -11.73
CA ALA A 186 -6.47 -20.16 -12.68
C ALA A 186 -7.15 -20.00 -14.06
N PRO A 187 -6.52 -20.42 -15.17
CA PRO A 187 -7.15 -20.45 -16.49
C PRO A 187 -8.45 -21.27 -16.53
N SER A 188 -9.39 -20.90 -17.39
CA SER A 188 -10.69 -21.57 -17.47
C SER A 188 -10.60 -22.91 -18.22
N SER A 189 -11.20 -23.95 -17.66
CA SER A 189 -11.35 -25.26 -18.28
C SER A 189 -12.82 -25.54 -18.64
N ASN A 190 -13.10 -26.73 -19.17
CA ASN A 190 -14.49 -27.15 -19.40
C ASN A 190 -15.23 -27.52 -18.11
N THR A 191 -14.51 -27.64 -16.99
CA THR A 191 -15.04 -28.04 -15.68
C THR A 191 -14.75 -27.03 -14.57
N GLN A 192 -13.86 -26.06 -14.81
CA GLN A 192 -13.50 -25.00 -13.88
C GLN A 192 -13.67 -23.64 -14.56
N PHE A 193 -14.71 -22.92 -14.15
CA PHE A 193 -15.02 -21.57 -14.56
C PHE A 193 -15.94 -20.93 -13.52
N VAL A 194 -15.84 -19.60 -13.39
CA VAL A 194 -16.77 -18.79 -12.60
C VAL A 194 -17.95 -18.36 -13.46
N CYS A 195 -17.71 -17.99 -14.72
CA CYS A 195 -18.78 -17.59 -15.63
C CYS A 195 -18.51 -18.07 -17.05
N ARG A 196 -19.57 -18.59 -17.68
CA ARG A 196 -19.57 -19.08 -19.06
C ARG A 196 -20.99 -18.99 -19.64
N PRO A 197 -21.32 -17.97 -20.44
CA PRO A 197 -22.65 -17.78 -20.99
C PRO A 197 -23.06 -18.85 -22.01
N TYR A 198 -22.11 -19.30 -22.84
CA TYR A 198 -22.25 -20.41 -23.80
C TYR A 198 -23.47 -20.28 -24.72
N LYS A 199 -23.57 -19.12 -25.36
CA LYS A 199 -24.63 -18.73 -26.28
C LYS A 199 -24.13 -18.85 -27.70
N ASN A 200 -24.98 -19.39 -28.57
CA ASN A 200 -24.68 -19.44 -30.00
C ASN A 200 -24.32 -18.05 -30.55
N GLY A 201 -23.16 -17.96 -31.20
CA GLY A 201 -22.63 -16.75 -31.82
C GLY A 201 -21.48 -16.15 -31.03
N ASN A 202 -21.26 -14.84 -31.20
CA ASN A 202 -20.12 -14.14 -30.57
C ASN A 202 -20.56 -13.07 -29.56
N THR A 203 -21.85 -13.02 -29.20
CA THR A 203 -22.39 -11.98 -28.30
C THR A 203 -22.64 -12.57 -26.93
N GLU A 204 -21.64 -12.45 -26.06
CA GLU A 204 -21.67 -12.99 -24.70
C GLU A 204 -21.17 -11.98 -23.68
N SER A 205 -21.62 -12.12 -22.44
CA SER A 205 -21.21 -11.25 -21.35
C SER A 205 -21.23 -11.98 -20.01
N CYS A 206 -20.19 -11.77 -19.21
CA CYS A 206 -20.08 -12.16 -17.82
C CYS A 206 -20.02 -10.92 -16.94
N THR A 207 -20.86 -10.87 -15.91
CA THR A 207 -20.78 -9.81 -14.89
C THR A 207 -20.56 -10.47 -13.54
N ILE A 208 -19.46 -10.13 -12.89
CA ILE A 208 -19.14 -10.56 -11.53
C ILE A 208 -19.42 -9.38 -10.62
N SER A 209 -20.36 -9.53 -9.69
CA SER A 209 -20.58 -8.55 -8.62
C SER A 209 -19.51 -8.73 -7.54
N ALA A 210 -18.90 -7.63 -7.10
CA ALA A 210 -17.85 -7.64 -6.07
C ALA A 210 -16.75 -8.69 -6.35
N PRO A 211 -16.06 -8.64 -7.52
CA PRO A 211 -15.00 -9.59 -7.84
C PRO A 211 -13.95 -9.66 -6.73
N GLN A 212 -13.52 -10.88 -6.44
CA GLN A 212 -12.41 -11.15 -5.53
C GLN A 212 -11.13 -10.48 -6.04
N ALA A 213 -10.34 -9.96 -5.10
CA ALA A 213 -9.04 -9.37 -5.38
C ALA A 213 -8.06 -10.45 -5.84
N GLY A 214 -7.44 -10.26 -7.00
CA GLY A 214 -6.50 -11.21 -7.57
C GLY A 214 -6.62 -11.27 -9.09
N ILE A 215 -6.14 -12.37 -9.69
CA ILE A 215 -6.07 -12.51 -11.14
C ILE A 215 -7.36 -13.14 -11.68
N TRP A 216 -8.05 -12.41 -12.55
CA TRP A 216 -9.17 -12.91 -13.33
C TRP A 216 -8.70 -13.34 -14.72
N HIS A 217 -8.88 -14.62 -15.04
CA HIS A 217 -8.57 -15.19 -16.34
C HIS A 217 -9.77 -15.04 -17.26
N ILE A 218 -9.55 -14.50 -18.46
CA ILE A 218 -10.54 -14.31 -19.52
C ILE A 218 -10.10 -15.15 -20.71
N ASP A 219 -10.84 -16.21 -20.98
CA ASP A 219 -10.56 -17.13 -22.07
C ASP A 219 -11.69 -17.04 -23.12
N VAL A 220 -11.32 -16.88 -24.39
CA VAL A 220 -12.26 -16.89 -25.51
C VAL A 220 -11.98 -18.15 -26.34
N LYS A 221 -12.97 -19.04 -26.45
CA LYS A 221 -12.85 -20.33 -27.15
C LYS A 221 -13.75 -20.36 -28.37
N GLY A 222 -13.17 -20.62 -29.54
CA GLY A 222 -13.95 -20.79 -30.77
C GLY A 222 -14.56 -22.20 -30.83
N TYR A 223 -15.87 -22.32 -30.66
CA TYR A 223 -16.58 -23.59 -30.85
C TYR A 223 -16.79 -23.91 -32.34
N ARG A 224 -16.81 -22.86 -33.18
CA ARG A 224 -16.61 -22.92 -34.63
C ARG A 224 -15.58 -21.89 -35.05
N ASN A 225 -15.11 -21.94 -36.30
CA ASN A 225 -14.24 -20.89 -36.83
C ASN A 225 -14.89 -19.52 -36.64
N ALA A 226 -14.25 -18.69 -35.81
CA ALA A 226 -14.71 -17.36 -35.49
C ALA A 226 -13.62 -16.33 -35.80
N SER A 227 -14.03 -15.14 -36.25
CA SER A 227 -13.11 -14.07 -36.66
C SER A 227 -13.74 -12.70 -36.45
N GLY A 228 -12.90 -11.69 -36.19
CA GLY A 228 -13.33 -10.30 -35.99
C GLY A 228 -14.06 -10.02 -34.68
N ILE A 229 -13.83 -10.83 -33.64
CA ILE A 229 -14.46 -10.69 -32.33
C ILE A 229 -13.84 -9.51 -31.57
N LYS A 230 -14.67 -8.70 -30.92
CA LYS A 230 -14.26 -7.63 -30.01
C LYS A 230 -14.48 -8.05 -28.56
N LEU A 231 -13.42 -8.03 -27.77
CA LEU A 231 -13.45 -8.20 -26.31
C LEU A 231 -13.51 -6.83 -25.61
N THR A 232 -14.40 -6.68 -24.64
CA THR A 232 -14.55 -5.48 -23.81
C THR A 232 -14.51 -5.88 -22.35
N ILE A 233 -13.74 -5.14 -21.54
CA ILE A 233 -13.59 -5.37 -20.10
C ILE A 233 -13.86 -4.03 -19.40
N ASN A 234 -14.80 -4.02 -18.47
CA ASN A 234 -15.11 -2.87 -17.62
C ASN A 234 -15.10 -3.33 -16.16
N ALA A 235 -14.21 -2.75 -15.35
CA ALA A 235 -14.17 -2.96 -13.91
C ALA A 235 -14.45 -1.61 -13.23
N GLN A 236 -15.43 -1.59 -12.33
CA GLN A 236 -15.93 -0.39 -11.64
C GLN A 236 -16.34 -0.75 -10.21
#